data_AF-A0A1G5SBK5-F1
#
_entry.id   AF-A0A1G5SBK5-F1
#
_cell.length_a   1.000
_cell.length_b   1.000
_cell.length_c   1.000
_cell.angle_alpha   90.00
_cell.angle_beta   90.00
_cell.angle_gamma   90.00
#
_symmetry.space_group_name_H-M   'P 1'
#
loop_
_entity.id
_entity.type
_entity.pdbx_description
1 polymer ?
#
loop_
_entity_poly.entity_id
_entity_poly.type
_entity_poly.pdbx_seq_one_letter_code
_entity_poly.pdbx_strand_id
1 'polypeptide(L)'
;MNTIYKRVWAGILLSLLLGCASTSTNHQQMIDPAQRMEFDGISVLAPQAKNWSLGAIPTQKKGLVLFKKQFPESLEKPEMHTFLAGVRRADMNEKSPKNSHELLAFIKSTLASKNDVRFQTISNRSFVDENRSKALNTDCAQYELVEKESANPLFPGKVFILTTYGFQCRHPYSAGIVVDAFCTERYQENNRPASQVHKEECTAFLNDVQFTPLGTRTEGLMDNPYLDVPAWDYPQWQQTVSAARMLNMQGNNIGAEQLCDQVLHFADANTIKNIYAYADLLESQQDDRSLLVRGRANKLMELRIKQANATQSQTTWLGFVPEEILEEYATLLETQQQSAEAKSIRALGEAYRYTQEVHAIRLRIISQGGNAWGMCIGFQDYNLLD
;
A
#
# COMPACT_ATOMS: atom_id res chain seq x y z
N MET A 1 -11.14 13.62 15.53
CA MET A 1 -10.41 12.34 15.71
C MET A 1 -11.16 11.07 15.27
N ASN A 2 -12.37 11.14 14.67
CA ASN A 2 -13.31 9.99 14.70
C ASN A 2 -13.91 9.55 13.34
N THR A 3 -13.44 10.07 12.20
CA THR A 3 -14.02 9.80 10.87
C THR A 3 -13.31 8.70 10.08
N ILE A 4 -11.98 8.54 10.26
CA ILE A 4 -11.18 7.52 9.57
C ILE A 4 -11.45 6.13 10.17
N TYR A 5 -11.47 6.01 11.50
CA TYR A 5 -11.79 4.76 12.21
C TYR A 5 -13.22 4.25 11.91
N LYS A 6 -14.19 5.15 11.70
CA LYS A 6 -15.58 4.79 11.33
C LYS A 6 -15.69 4.15 9.93
N ARG A 7 -14.84 4.53 8.97
CA ARG A 7 -14.88 3.98 7.60
C ARG A 7 -14.30 2.58 7.50
N VAL A 8 -13.27 2.29 8.33
CA VAL A 8 -12.60 0.98 8.43
C VAL A 8 -13.53 -0.09 9.03
N TRP A 9 -14.56 0.26 9.80
CA TRP A 9 -15.49 -0.72 10.39
C TRP A 9 -16.90 -0.71 9.83
N ALA A 10 -17.33 0.36 9.15
CA ALA A 10 -18.58 0.38 8.38
C ALA A 10 -18.56 -0.56 7.14
N GLY A 11 -17.54 -1.39 6.97
CA GLY A 11 -17.52 -2.52 6.03
C GLY A 11 -18.00 -3.81 6.70
N ILE A 12 -17.30 -4.23 7.77
CA ILE A 12 -17.56 -5.49 8.51
C ILE A 12 -18.93 -5.46 9.21
N LEU A 13 -19.29 -4.33 9.84
CA LEU A 13 -20.61 -4.14 10.47
C LEU A 13 -21.75 -4.04 9.45
N LEU A 14 -21.51 -3.48 8.26
CA LEU A 14 -22.55 -3.30 7.25
C LEU A 14 -22.87 -4.64 6.55
N SER A 15 -21.86 -5.49 6.30
CA SER A 15 -22.05 -6.84 5.75
C SER A 15 -22.82 -7.78 6.69
N LEU A 16 -22.74 -7.58 8.00
CA LEU A 16 -23.50 -8.37 8.99
C LEU A 16 -24.95 -7.87 9.18
N LEU A 17 -25.22 -6.60 8.85
CA LEU A 17 -26.56 -5.99 8.90
C LEU A 17 -27.33 -6.13 7.59
N LEU A 18 -26.66 -6.38 6.47
CA LEU A 18 -27.26 -6.48 5.13
C LEU A 18 -27.58 -7.92 4.70
N GLY A 19 -27.73 -8.84 5.68
CA GLY A 19 -28.51 -10.07 5.46
C GLY A 19 -29.97 -9.80 5.07
N CYS A 20 -30.40 -8.54 5.06
CA CYS A 20 -31.76 -8.09 4.81
C CYS A 20 -31.87 -7.28 3.51
N ALA A 21 -31.95 -7.99 2.39
CA ALA A 21 -32.77 -7.59 1.24
C ALA A 21 -32.84 -8.80 0.31
N SER A 22 -33.83 -9.66 0.53
CA SER A 22 -34.26 -10.66 -0.45
C SER A 22 -34.96 -9.94 -1.60
N THR A 23 -34.20 -9.27 -2.47
CA THR A 23 -34.64 -9.04 -3.85
C THR A 23 -34.38 -10.33 -4.60
N SER A 24 -35.41 -11.16 -4.71
CA SER A 24 -35.43 -12.31 -5.59
C SER A 24 -35.34 -11.83 -7.04
N THR A 25 -34.13 -11.68 -7.57
CA THR A 25 -33.81 -11.81 -9.00
C THR A 25 -32.30 -11.74 -9.19
N ASN A 26 -31.83 -12.62 -10.07
CA ASN A 26 -30.51 -12.71 -10.70
C ASN A 26 -29.46 -13.54 -9.94
N HIS A 27 -29.21 -14.72 -10.54
CA HIS A 27 -28.15 -15.70 -10.30
C HIS A 27 -27.18 -15.37 -9.16
N GLN A 28 -27.20 -16.19 -8.09
CA GLN A 28 -25.99 -16.45 -7.32
C GLN A 28 -24.93 -16.88 -8.33
N GLN A 29 -24.00 -15.98 -8.64
CA GLN A 29 -22.93 -16.27 -9.57
C GLN A 29 -22.07 -17.35 -8.92
N MET A 30 -22.17 -18.58 -9.43
CA MET A 30 -21.23 -19.62 -9.07
C MET A 30 -19.86 -19.12 -9.49
N ILE A 31 -18.94 -19.08 -8.53
CA ILE A 31 -17.55 -18.71 -8.79
C ILE A 31 -16.85 -19.98 -9.23
N ASP A 32 -16.04 -19.91 -10.29
CA ASP A 32 -15.06 -20.95 -10.55
C ASP A 32 -14.01 -20.89 -9.42
N PRO A 33 -13.94 -21.89 -8.53
CA PRO A 33 -13.01 -21.83 -7.40
C PRO A 33 -11.54 -21.82 -7.85
N ALA A 34 -11.23 -22.27 -9.07
CA ALA A 34 -9.88 -22.22 -9.61
C ALA A 34 -9.50 -20.83 -10.15
N GLN A 35 -10.46 -19.94 -10.38
CA GLN A 35 -10.20 -18.62 -10.93
C GLN A 35 -9.78 -17.64 -9.82
N ARG A 36 -8.59 -17.06 -9.95
CA ARG A 36 -8.15 -15.95 -9.11
C ARG A 36 -8.94 -14.69 -9.43
N MET A 37 -9.40 -14.02 -8.38
CA MET A 37 -9.99 -12.69 -8.48
C MET A 37 -8.93 -11.66 -8.12
N GLU A 38 -8.71 -10.73 -9.03
CA GLU A 38 -7.77 -9.63 -8.87
C GLU A 38 -8.51 -8.31 -8.68
N PHE A 39 -8.10 -7.54 -7.69
CA PHE A 39 -8.62 -6.20 -7.47
C PHE A 39 -7.64 -5.38 -6.64
N ASP A 40 -7.35 -4.15 -7.07
CA ASP A 40 -6.72 -3.14 -6.23
C ASP A 40 -5.43 -3.58 -5.50
N GLY A 41 -4.56 -4.36 -6.17
CA GLY A 41 -3.30 -4.88 -5.61
C GLY A 41 -3.43 -6.17 -4.79
N ILE A 42 -4.58 -6.83 -4.87
CA ILE A 42 -4.87 -8.08 -4.17
C ILE A 42 -5.30 -9.12 -5.19
N SER A 43 -4.79 -10.35 -5.04
CA SER A 43 -5.25 -11.53 -5.77
C SER A 43 -5.64 -12.62 -4.80
N VAL A 44 -6.83 -13.19 -4.97
CA VAL A 44 -7.38 -14.19 -4.04
C VAL A 44 -8.13 -15.29 -4.79
N LEU A 45 -8.03 -16.53 -4.30
CA LEU A 45 -8.89 -17.62 -4.73
C LEU A 45 -10.16 -17.67 -3.88
N ALA A 46 -11.26 -18.13 -4.47
CA ALA A 46 -12.43 -18.48 -3.68
C ALA A 46 -12.10 -19.65 -2.74
N PRO A 47 -12.79 -19.78 -1.59
CA PRO A 47 -12.73 -21.02 -0.82
C PRO A 47 -13.09 -22.23 -1.70
N GLN A 48 -12.24 -23.26 -1.69
CA GLN A 48 -12.34 -24.41 -2.62
C GLN A 48 -13.44 -25.42 -2.26
N ALA A 49 -14.01 -25.31 -1.06
CA ALA A 49 -15.06 -26.22 -0.61
C ALA A 49 -16.39 -25.96 -1.34
N LYS A 50 -17.34 -26.90 -1.20
CA LYS A 50 -18.68 -26.75 -1.77
C LYS A 50 -19.48 -25.68 -1.04
N ASN A 51 -20.52 -25.17 -1.73
CA ASN A 51 -21.53 -24.24 -1.18
C ASN A 51 -21.01 -22.84 -0.85
N TRP A 52 -19.93 -22.40 -1.49
CA TRP A 52 -19.49 -21.02 -1.45
C TRP A 52 -20.08 -20.24 -2.62
N SER A 53 -20.43 -18.98 -2.35
CA SER A 53 -21.00 -18.06 -3.34
C SER A 53 -20.46 -16.67 -3.11
N LEU A 54 -20.43 -15.83 -4.15
CA LEU A 54 -20.04 -14.43 -4.00
C LEU A 54 -21.12 -13.71 -3.16
N GLY A 55 -20.70 -13.01 -2.12
CA GLY A 55 -21.60 -12.23 -1.28
C GLY A 55 -22.12 -11.01 -2.05
N ALA A 56 -23.43 -10.75 -2.00
CA ALA A 56 -24.00 -9.52 -2.54
C ALA A 56 -23.56 -8.33 -1.68
N ILE A 57 -22.77 -7.42 -2.26
CA ILE A 57 -22.42 -6.15 -1.61
C ILE A 57 -23.29 -5.06 -2.27
N PRO A 58 -24.28 -4.46 -1.55
CA PRO A 58 -25.29 -3.58 -2.14
C PRO A 58 -24.77 -2.22 -2.64
N THR A 59 -23.47 -1.99 -2.52
CA THR A 59 -22.74 -0.96 -3.27
C THR A 59 -21.39 -1.59 -3.56
N GLN A 60 -20.90 -1.56 -4.80
CA GLN A 60 -19.51 -1.89 -5.11
C GLN A 60 -18.60 -0.91 -4.34
N LYS A 61 -18.35 -1.18 -3.06
CA LYS A 61 -17.27 -0.53 -2.33
C LYS A 61 -16.00 -1.09 -2.96
N LYS A 62 -15.36 -0.26 -3.81
CA LYS A 62 -14.03 -0.54 -4.36
C LYS A 62 -13.13 -1.06 -3.23
N GLY A 63 -12.47 -2.19 -3.44
CA GLY A 63 -11.57 -2.78 -2.47
C GLY A 63 -12.15 -3.79 -1.47
N LEU A 64 -13.30 -4.44 -1.69
CA LEU A 64 -13.77 -5.57 -0.87
C LEU A 64 -14.28 -6.73 -1.74
N VAL A 65 -13.76 -7.92 -1.49
CA VAL A 65 -14.32 -9.19 -1.99
C VAL A 65 -14.81 -10.00 -0.79
N LEU A 66 -16.03 -10.53 -0.90
CA LEU A 66 -16.68 -11.30 0.16
C LEU A 66 -17.30 -12.58 -0.43
N PHE A 67 -17.05 -13.70 0.24
CA PHE A 67 -17.64 -14.99 -0.04
C PHE A 67 -18.55 -15.39 1.11
N LYS A 68 -19.69 -15.99 0.79
CA LYS A 68 -20.66 -16.50 1.75
C LYS A 68 -20.79 -18.01 1.59
N LYS A 69 -20.66 -18.73 2.70
CA LYS A 69 -20.96 -20.15 2.77
C LYS A 69 -22.45 -20.37 2.98
N GLN A 70 -23.02 -21.31 2.24
CA GLN A 70 -24.40 -21.76 2.39
C GLN A 70 -24.40 -23.08 3.14
N PHE A 71 -25.13 -23.13 4.26
CA PHE A 71 -25.31 -24.36 5.02
C PHE A 71 -26.59 -25.07 4.57
N PRO A 72 -26.60 -26.41 4.44
CA PRO A 72 -27.83 -27.16 4.14
C PRO A 72 -28.96 -26.87 5.14
N GLU A 73 -28.61 -26.76 6.42
CA GLU A 73 -29.50 -26.43 7.55
C GLU A 73 -30.03 -24.98 7.49
N SER A 74 -29.36 -24.13 6.70
CA SER A 74 -29.69 -22.71 6.54
C SER A 74 -30.69 -22.45 5.40
N LEU A 75 -31.12 -23.48 4.65
CA LEU A 75 -32.12 -23.30 3.59
C LEU A 75 -33.51 -22.90 4.13
N GLU A 76 -33.85 -23.31 5.35
CA GLU A 76 -35.13 -22.95 5.99
C GLU A 76 -35.05 -21.63 6.79
N LYS A 77 -33.89 -21.28 7.35
CA LYS A 77 -33.64 -20.04 8.12
C LYS A 77 -32.22 -19.52 7.91
N PRO A 78 -31.91 -18.95 6.73
CA PRO A 78 -30.54 -18.58 6.31
C PRO A 78 -29.87 -17.49 7.16
N GLU A 79 -30.62 -16.94 8.11
CA GLU A 79 -30.31 -15.73 8.84
C GLU A 79 -29.70 -16.01 10.24
N MET A 80 -29.82 -17.24 10.74
CA MET A 80 -29.48 -17.61 12.12
C MET A 80 -28.03 -18.13 12.31
N HIS A 81 -27.40 -18.56 11.22
CA HIS A 81 -26.00 -19.00 11.20
C HIS A 81 -25.36 -18.61 9.87
N THR A 82 -24.34 -17.76 9.92
CA THR A 82 -23.65 -17.27 8.72
C THR A 82 -22.15 -17.46 8.86
N PHE A 83 -21.50 -17.88 7.77
CA PHE A 83 -20.05 -17.98 7.68
C PHE A 83 -19.58 -17.25 6.42
N LEU A 84 -18.66 -16.31 6.60
CA LEU A 84 -18.15 -15.44 5.55
C LEU A 84 -16.62 -15.53 5.51
N ALA A 85 -16.07 -15.40 4.31
CA ALA A 85 -14.64 -15.20 4.07
C ALA A 85 -14.49 -13.94 3.24
N GLY A 86 -13.52 -13.09 3.52
CA GLY A 86 -13.39 -11.82 2.82
C GLY A 86 -11.99 -11.27 2.84
N VAL A 87 -11.71 -10.44 1.86
CA VAL A 87 -10.47 -9.68 1.76
C VAL A 87 -10.77 -8.25 1.35
N ARG A 88 -10.16 -7.31 2.06
CA ARG A 88 -10.42 -5.89 1.93
C ARG A 88 -9.13 -5.08 1.84
N ARG A 89 -9.11 -4.11 0.94
CA ARG A 89 -8.16 -3.01 0.91
C ARG A 89 -8.65 -1.85 1.78
N ALA A 90 -7.78 -1.33 2.63
CA ALA A 90 -7.98 -0.07 3.32
C ALA A 90 -6.88 0.93 2.91
N ASP A 91 -7.30 2.04 2.29
CA ASP A 91 -6.42 3.17 2.05
C ASP A 91 -6.22 3.96 3.35
N MET A 92 -4.96 4.08 3.72
CA MET A 92 -4.46 4.76 4.90
C MET A 92 -3.84 6.10 4.47
N ASN A 93 -4.21 7.17 5.16
CA ASN A 93 -3.55 8.48 4.98
C ASN A 93 -2.20 8.48 5.74
N GLU A 94 -1.71 9.66 6.16
CA GLU A 94 -0.44 9.85 6.89
C GLU A 94 -0.24 9.01 8.18
N LYS A 95 -1.29 8.32 8.64
CA LYS A 95 -1.28 7.45 9.84
C LYS A 95 -1.12 5.97 9.52
N SER A 96 -0.60 5.64 8.34
CA SER A 96 -0.35 4.25 7.98
C SER A 96 0.73 3.63 8.90
N PRO A 97 0.52 2.42 9.44
CA PRO A 97 1.52 1.74 10.23
C PRO A 97 2.79 1.50 9.40
N LYS A 98 3.96 1.71 10.01
CA LYS A 98 5.26 1.64 9.30
C LYS A 98 5.96 0.30 9.41
N ASN A 99 5.55 -0.54 10.35
CA ASN A 99 6.12 -1.86 10.63
C ASN A 99 5.08 -2.77 11.29
N SER A 100 5.43 -4.03 11.50
CA SER A 100 4.55 -5.05 12.11
C SER A 100 4.06 -4.70 13.52
N HIS A 101 4.88 -4.03 14.33
CA HIS A 101 4.52 -3.64 15.70
C HIS A 101 3.51 -2.47 15.70
N GLU A 102 3.72 -1.47 14.84
CA GLU A 102 2.76 -0.39 14.63
C GLU A 102 1.45 -0.91 14.03
N LEU A 103 1.51 -1.90 13.12
CA LEU A 103 0.33 -2.55 12.57
C LEU A 103 -0.44 -3.30 13.67
N LEU A 104 0.25 -4.02 14.55
CA LEU A 104 -0.37 -4.67 15.70
C LEU A 104 -1.03 -3.65 16.65
N ALA A 105 -0.36 -2.53 16.95
CA ALA A 105 -0.92 -1.45 17.75
C ALA A 105 -2.15 -0.83 17.07
N PHE A 106 -2.11 -0.66 15.75
CA PHE A 106 -3.23 -0.21 14.95
C PHE A 106 -4.43 -1.18 15.05
N ILE A 107 -4.21 -2.49 14.91
CA ILE A 107 -5.26 -3.51 15.09
C ILE A 107 -5.87 -3.40 16.49
N LYS A 108 -5.03 -3.40 17.54
CA LYS A 108 -5.50 -3.32 18.93
C LYS A 108 -6.33 -2.07 19.20
N SER A 109 -5.87 -0.90 18.74
CA SER A 109 -6.59 0.36 18.90
C SER A 109 -7.91 0.38 18.11
N THR A 110 -7.92 -0.20 16.91
CA THR A 110 -9.11 -0.29 16.06
C THR A 110 -10.16 -1.22 16.70
N LEU A 111 -9.73 -2.33 17.28
CA LEU A 111 -10.63 -3.25 17.99
C LEU A 111 -11.15 -2.65 19.30
N ALA A 112 -10.32 -1.91 20.04
CA ALA A 112 -10.71 -1.27 21.29
C ALA A 112 -11.62 -0.04 21.12
N SER A 113 -11.54 0.66 19.98
CA SER A 113 -12.33 1.87 19.69
C SER A 113 -13.74 1.58 19.13
N LYS A 114 -14.17 0.31 19.12
CA LYS A 114 -15.53 -0.06 18.76
C LYS A 114 -16.52 0.41 19.82
N ASN A 115 -17.22 1.49 19.51
CA ASN A 115 -18.28 2.06 20.36
C ASN A 115 -19.69 1.66 19.89
N ASP A 116 -19.87 0.45 19.34
CA ASP A 116 -21.23 -0.05 19.04
C ASP A 116 -21.76 -0.80 20.26
N VAL A 117 -22.76 -0.22 20.93
CA VAL A 117 -23.40 -0.79 22.12
C VAL A 117 -24.00 -2.18 21.89
N ARG A 118 -24.21 -2.58 20.63
CA ARG A 118 -24.71 -3.92 20.29
C ARG A 118 -23.63 -4.99 20.39
N PHE A 119 -22.36 -4.63 20.24
CA PHE A 119 -21.25 -5.57 20.19
C PHE A 119 -20.42 -5.46 21.46
N GLN A 120 -20.38 -6.53 22.24
CA GLN A 120 -19.52 -6.67 23.40
C GLN A 120 -18.37 -7.61 23.08
N THR A 121 -17.13 -7.14 23.18
CA THR A 121 -15.96 -8.00 23.04
C THR A 121 -15.87 -9.00 24.21
N ILE A 122 -15.86 -10.29 23.89
CA ILE A 122 -15.64 -11.38 24.85
C ILE A 122 -14.13 -11.68 24.95
N SER A 123 -13.46 -11.82 23.81
CA SER A 123 -12.03 -12.06 23.76
C SER A 123 -11.39 -11.42 22.52
N ASN A 124 -10.13 -11.02 22.65
CA ASN A 124 -9.33 -10.46 21.57
C ASN A 124 -7.89 -10.95 21.74
N ARG A 125 -7.39 -11.66 20.74
CA ARG A 125 -5.99 -12.07 20.64
C ARG A 125 -5.42 -11.48 19.37
N SER A 126 -4.26 -10.83 19.48
CA SER A 126 -3.55 -10.30 18.32
C SER A 126 -2.05 -10.31 18.56
N PHE A 127 -1.29 -10.67 17.53
CA PHE A 127 0.16 -10.81 17.57
C PHE A 127 0.76 -10.57 16.18
N VAL A 128 2.07 -10.31 16.13
CA VAL A 128 2.81 -10.18 14.87
C VAL A 128 2.89 -11.56 14.20
N ASP A 129 2.55 -11.64 12.92
CA ASP A 129 2.60 -12.89 12.14
C ASP A 129 3.91 -12.94 11.34
N GLU A 130 4.99 -13.38 11.98
CA GLU A 130 6.33 -13.42 11.37
C GLU A 130 6.39 -14.35 10.15
N ASN A 131 5.69 -15.49 10.22
CA ASN A 131 5.66 -16.48 9.15
C ASN A 131 5.03 -15.88 7.89
N ARG A 132 3.86 -15.25 8.03
CA ARG A 132 3.19 -14.57 6.92
C ARG A 132 3.94 -13.34 6.45
N SER A 133 4.55 -12.60 7.38
CA SER A 133 5.38 -11.45 7.03
C SER A 133 6.53 -11.84 6.10
N LYS A 134 7.20 -12.95 6.41
CA LYS A 134 8.25 -13.53 5.57
C LYS A 134 7.69 -14.06 4.24
N ALA A 135 6.58 -14.80 4.28
CA ALA A 135 5.99 -15.41 3.08
C ALA A 135 5.49 -14.38 2.05
N LEU A 136 4.92 -13.27 2.53
CA LEU A 136 4.38 -12.20 1.69
C LEU A 136 5.34 -11.01 1.51
N ASN A 137 6.56 -11.11 2.05
CA ASN A 137 7.57 -10.07 2.03
C ASN A 137 7.03 -8.68 2.43
N THR A 138 6.29 -8.62 3.54
CA THR A 138 5.68 -7.39 4.07
C THR A 138 5.42 -7.55 5.56
N ASP A 139 5.00 -6.49 6.26
CA ASP A 139 4.64 -6.59 7.68
C ASP A 139 3.20 -7.08 7.85
N CYS A 140 3.03 -8.14 8.63
CA CYS A 140 1.73 -8.74 8.92
C CYS A 140 1.49 -8.91 10.43
N ALA A 141 0.22 -8.83 10.83
CA ALA A 141 -0.24 -9.15 12.16
C ALA A 141 -1.56 -9.92 12.10
N GLN A 142 -1.66 -10.98 12.90
CA GLN A 142 -2.82 -11.83 12.99
C GLN A 142 -3.72 -11.39 14.14
N TYR A 143 -5.02 -11.61 13.99
CA TYR A 143 -5.99 -11.38 15.05
C TYR A 143 -7.07 -12.46 15.10
N GLU A 144 -7.62 -12.65 16.30
CA GLU A 144 -8.79 -13.45 16.61
C GLU A 144 -9.65 -12.65 17.58
N LEU A 145 -10.93 -12.55 17.26
CA LEU A 145 -11.88 -11.71 17.98
C LEU A 145 -13.18 -12.51 18.19
N VAL A 146 -13.67 -12.50 19.42
CA VAL A 146 -14.99 -13.05 19.76
C VAL A 146 -15.83 -11.94 20.35
N GLU A 147 -16.99 -11.71 19.76
CA GLU A 147 -17.94 -10.68 20.17
C GLU A 147 -19.32 -11.27 20.41
N LYS A 148 -20.03 -10.69 21.36
CA LYS A 148 -21.44 -10.91 21.60
C LYS A 148 -22.23 -9.80 20.93
N GLU A 149 -23.08 -10.14 19.98
CA GLU A 149 -24.05 -9.24 19.38
C GLU A 149 -25.38 -9.35 20.12
N SER A 150 -25.86 -8.22 20.64
CA SER A 150 -27.13 -8.07 21.34
C SER A 150 -27.93 -6.92 20.74
N ALA A 151 -29.25 -6.90 20.98
CA ALA A 151 -30.14 -5.84 20.48
C ALA A 151 -30.06 -5.63 18.95
N ASN A 152 -29.91 -6.72 18.18
CA ASN A 152 -30.01 -6.63 16.72
C ASN A 152 -31.47 -6.36 16.31
N PRO A 153 -31.77 -5.23 15.64
CA PRO A 153 -33.14 -4.84 15.28
C PRO A 153 -33.82 -5.81 14.31
N LEU A 154 -33.04 -6.59 13.56
CA LEU A 154 -33.53 -7.60 12.61
C LEU A 154 -33.88 -8.92 13.30
N PHE A 155 -33.33 -9.16 14.50
CA PHE A 155 -33.58 -10.36 15.29
C PHE A 155 -33.88 -10.01 16.75
N PRO A 156 -35.04 -9.39 17.04
CA PRO A 156 -35.39 -8.97 18.39
C PRO A 156 -35.33 -10.13 19.40
N GLY A 157 -34.71 -9.89 20.56
CA GLY A 157 -34.57 -10.88 21.63
C GLY A 157 -33.58 -12.01 21.35
N LYS A 158 -32.87 -11.98 20.21
CA LYS A 158 -31.80 -12.93 19.90
C LYS A 158 -30.44 -12.36 20.25
N VAL A 159 -29.55 -13.27 20.63
CA VAL A 159 -28.16 -12.99 20.95
C VAL A 159 -27.31 -13.88 20.07
N PHE A 160 -26.33 -13.27 19.42
CA PHE A 160 -25.40 -13.98 18.56
C PHE A 160 -23.98 -13.87 19.11
N ILE A 161 -23.19 -14.90 18.84
CA ILE A 161 -21.75 -14.88 18.98
C ILE A 161 -21.18 -14.70 17.58
N LEU A 162 -20.26 -13.75 17.47
CA LEU A 162 -19.50 -13.46 16.28
C LEU A 162 -18.04 -13.83 16.56
N THR A 163 -17.53 -14.84 15.87
CA THR A 163 -16.09 -15.15 15.87
C THR A 163 -15.50 -14.58 14.59
N THR A 164 -14.31 -13.98 14.70
CA THR A 164 -13.55 -13.48 13.56
C THR A 164 -12.11 -13.90 13.74
N TYR A 165 -11.49 -14.36 12.67
CA TYR A 165 -10.07 -14.65 12.63
C TYR A 165 -9.53 -14.26 11.27
N GLY A 166 -8.35 -13.67 11.28
CA GLY A 166 -7.80 -13.07 10.08
C GLY A 166 -6.44 -12.46 10.35
N PHE A 167 -5.95 -11.74 9.36
CA PHE A 167 -4.72 -10.98 9.46
C PHE A 167 -4.86 -9.66 8.74
N GLN A 168 -4.05 -8.70 9.15
CA GLN A 168 -3.78 -7.51 8.36
C GLN A 168 -2.32 -7.52 7.94
N CYS A 169 -2.05 -7.05 6.73
CA CYS A 169 -0.70 -6.82 6.25
C CYS A 169 -0.61 -5.44 5.61
N ARG A 170 0.56 -4.82 5.69
CA ARG A 170 0.88 -3.67 4.84
C ARG A 170 0.98 -4.13 3.39
N HIS A 171 0.57 -3.31 2.45
CA HIS A 171 0.76 -3.63 1.04
C HIS A 171 2.25 -3.43 0.67
N PRO A 172 2.93 -4.44 0.09
CA PRO A 172 4.37 -4.36 -0.17
C PRO A 172 4.75 -3.21 -1.11
N TYR A 173 3.86 -2.88 -2.05
CA TYR A 173 4.07 -1.83 -3.05
C TYR A 173 3.48 -0.46 -2.69
N SER A 174 2.79 -0.32 -1.56
CA SER A 174 2.22 0.97 -1.15
C SER A 174 2.18 1.13 0.36
N ALA A 175 2.94 2.10 0.85
CA ALA A 175 3.00 2.42 2.28
C ALA A 175 1.66 2.94 2.83
N GLY A 176 0.75 3.40 1.96
CA GLY A 176 -0.57 3.90 2.33
C GLY A 176 -1.67 2.86 2.27
N ILE A 177 -1.37 1.56 2.15
CA ILE A 177 -2.40 0.52 2.04
C ILE A 177 -2.19 -0.54 3.09
N VAL A 178 -3.29 -0.92 3.74
CA VAL A 178 -3.39 -2.11 4.60
C VAL A 178 -4.44 -3.04 3.99
N VAL A 179 -4.08 -4.31 3.87
CA VAL A 179 -4.99 -5.36 3.42
C VAL A 179 -5.44 -6.16 4.63
N ASP A 180 -6.74 -6.36 4.77
CA ASP A 180 -7.41 -7.08 5.85
C ASP A 180 -8.11 -8.30 5.25
N ALA A 181 -7.65 -9.49 5.60
CA ALA A 181 -8.23 -10.76 5.16
C ALA A 181 -8.75 -11.51 6.38
N PHE A 182 -9.99 -11.97 6.31
CA PHE A 182 -10.69 -12.50 7.47
C PHE A 182 -11.70 -13.58 7.08
N CYS A 183 -12.00 -14.45 8.04
CA CYS A 183 -13.27 -15.15 8.07
C CYS A 183 -14.03 -14.80 9.33
N THR A 184 -15.34 -14.84 9.22
CA THR A 184 -16.23 -14.60 10.34
C THR A 184 -17.36 -15.59 10.36
N GLU A 185 -17.70 -16.03 11.55
CA GLU A 185 -18.85 -16.88 11.81
C GLU A 185 -19.77 -16.18 12.82
N ARG A 186 -21.05 -16.08 12.47
CA ARG A 186 -22.10 -15.62 13.36
C ARG A 186 -23.06 -16.77 13.64
N TYR A 187 -23.30 -17.09 14.90
CA TYR A 187 -24.23 -18.13 15.33
C TYR A 187 -24.96 -17.70 16.60
N GLN A 188 -26.14 -18.24 16.87
CA GLN A 188 -26.87 -17.91 18.10
C GLN A 188 -26.11 -18.43 19.34
N GLU A 189 -26.13 -17.71 20.46
CA GLU A 189 -25.36 -18.04 21.69
C GLU A 189 -25.57 -19.48 22.22
N ASN A 190 -26.73 -20.07 21.96
CA ASN A 190 -27.07 -21.44 22.39
C ASN A 190 -26.78 -22.52 21.34
N ASN A 191 -26.24 -22.13 20.18
CA ASN A 191 -25.87 -23.04 19.10
C ASN A 191 -24.38 -23.37 19.18
N ARG A 192 -24.00 -24.50 18.59
CA ARG A 192 -22.58 -24.85 18.43
C ARG A 192 -21.98 -24.03 17.29
N PRO A 193 -20.71 -23.59 17.42
CA PRO A 193 -19.98 -23.03 16.29
C PRO A 193 -19.79 -24.09 15.21
N ALA A 194 -19.38 -23.65 14.04
CA ALA A 194 -19.08 -24.47 12.89
C ALA A 194 -17.97 -25.46 13.25
N SER A 195 -18.05 -26.65 12.64
CA SER A 195 -17.09 -27.72 12.87
C SER A 195 -15.66 -27.28 12.50
N GLN A 196 -14.67 -28.02 13.01
CA GLN A 196 -13.24 -27.83 12.69
C GLN A 196 -12.97 -27.71 11.17
N VAL A 197 -13.77 -28.39 10.34
CA VAL A 197 -13.73 -28.32 8.87
C VAL A 197 -13.83 -26.88 8.35
N HIS A 198 -14.67 -26.04 8.96
CA HIS A 198 -14.85 -24.65 8.53
C HIS A 198 -13.64 -23.77 8.87
N LYS A 199 -12.95 -24.09 9.97
CA LYS A 199 -11.71 -23.42 10.33
C LYS A 199 -10.62 -23.74 9.32
N GLU A 200 -10.48 -25.01 8.93
CA GLU A 200 -9.52 -25.47 7.93
C GLU A 200 -9.78 -24.83 6.55
N GLU A 201 -11.04 -24.80 6.11
CA GLU A 201 -11.43 -24.14 4.85
C GLU A 201 -11.03 -22.67 4.83
N CYS A 202 -11.24 -21.95 5.93
CA CYS A 202 -10.80 -20.57 5.99
C CYS A 202 -9.28 -20.44 6.07
N THR A 203 -8.58 -21.30 6.82
CA THR A 203 -7.11 -21.26 6.85
C THR A 203 -6.55 -21.42 5.43
N ALA A 204 -7.12 -22.30 4.62
CA ALA A 204 -6.79 -22.41 3.20
C ALA A 204 -7.05 -21.09 2.46
N PHE A 205 -8.25 -20.51 2.57
CA PHE A 205 -8.58 -19.22 1.97
C PHE A 205 -7.61 -18.10 2.37
N LEU A 206 -7.30 -17.95 3.66
CA LEU A 206 -6.39 -16.92 4.16
C LEU A 206 -4.96 -17.12 3.66
N ASN A 207 -4.55 -18.36 3.36
CA ASN A 207 -3.24 -18.66 2.81
C ASN A 207 -3.17 -18.40 1.29
N ASP A 208 -4.32 -18.36 0.60
CA ASP A 208 -4.39 -18.07 -0.84
C ASP A 208 -4.37 -16.56 -1.18
N VAL A 209 -4.45 -15.69 -0.17
CA VAL A 209 -4.33 -14.24 -0.37
C VAL A 209 -2.92 -13.88 -0.81
N GLN A 210 -2.81 -13.21 -1.95
CA GLN A 210 -1.57 -12.72 -2.53
C GLN A 210 -1.65 -11.22 -2.76
N PHE A 211 -0.50 -10.55 -2.68
CA PHE A 211 -0.38 -9.16 -3.11
C PHE A 211 0.04 -9.14 -4.56
N THR A 212 -0.78 -8.51 -5.39
CA THR A 212 -0.35 -8.12 -6.71
C THR A 212 0.20 -6.70 -6.63
N PRO A 213 1.16 -6.35 -7.48
CA PRO A 213 1.46 -4.94 -7.69
C PRO A 213 0.17 -4.18 -7.98
N LEU A 214 0.04 -2.97 -7.43
CA LEU A 214 -1.12 -2.14 -7.74
C LEU A 214 -1.09 -1.91 -9.24
N GLY A 215 -2.14 -2.39 -9.93
CA GLY A 215 -2.39 -2.08 -11.33
C GLY A 215 -2.12 -0.60 -11.52
N THR A 216 -1.25 -0.31 -12.46
CA THR A 216 -0.56 0.95 -12.58
C THR A 216 -1.60 2.05 -12.81
N ARG A 217 -1.92 2.80 -11.77
CA ARG A 217 -2.63 4.06 -11.94
C ARG A 217 -1.62 5.08 -12.47
N THR A 218 -1.11 4.82 -13.67
CA THR A 218 -0.31 5.75 -14.48
C THR A 218 -1.19 6.86 -15.04
N GLU A 219 -2.51 6.64 -15.13
CA GLU A 219 -3.49 7.66 -15.51
C GLU A 219 -3.33 8.93 -14.66
N GLY A 220 -2.78 9.98 -15.28
CA GLY A 220 -2.56 11.30 -14.70
C GLY A 220 -1.25 11.49 -13.91
N LEU A 221 -0.47 10.45 -13.64
CA LEU A 221 0.87 10.61 -13.03
C LEU A 221 1.90 11.02 -14.07
N MET A 222 1.94 10.37 -15.23
CA MET A 222 2.88 10.77 -16.30
C MET A 222 2.59 12.17 -16.86
N ASP A 223 1.35 12.65 -16.73
CA ASP A 223 0.93 14.00 -17.13
C ASP A 223 1.15 15.06 -16.03
N ASN A 224 1.79 14.70 -14.92
CA ASN A 224 2.00 15.65 -13.82
C ASN A 224 3.02 16.72 -14.23
N PRO A 225 2.74 18.02 -13.96
CA PRO A 225 3.68 19.11 -14.28
C PRO A 225 5.07 18.97 -13.64
N TYR A 226 5.21 18.20 -12.55
CA TYR A 226 6.52 17.88 -11.97
C TYR A 226 7.45 17.15 -12.96
N LEU A 227 6.90 16.43 -13.92
CA LEU A 227 7.67 15.75 -14.95
C LEU A 227 7.90 16.64 -16.18
N ASP A 228 7.41 17.88 -16.20
CA ASP A 228 7.62 18.82 -17.31
C ASP A 228 9.03 19.44 -17.28
N VAL A 229 10.02 18.60 -17.51
CA VAL A 229 11.43 18.95 -17.63
C VAL A 229 11.98 18.49 -18.98
N PRO A 230 13.00 19.18 -19.53
CA PRO A 230 13.72 18.72 -20.72
C PRO A 230 14.27 17.29 -20.55
N ALA A 231 14.61 16.66 -21.68
CA ALA A 231 15.30 15.38 -21.67
C ALA A 231 16.63 15.49 -20.92
N TRP A 232 17.03 14.39 -20.28
CA TRP A 232 18.27 14.32 -19.51
C TRP A 232 19.49 14.70 -20.35
N ASP A 233 20.26 15.67 -19.86
CA ASP A 233 21.53 16.14 -20.43
C ASP A 233 22.53 16.32 -19.27
N TYR A 234 23.46 15.37 -19.15
CA TYR A 234 24.44 15.36 -18.07
C TYR A 234 25.41 16.55 -18.13
N PRO A 235 26.02 16.92 -19.28
CA PRO A 235 26.78 18.16 -19.41
C PRO A 235 26.03 19.41 -18.94
N GLN A 236 24.76 19.57 -19.33
CA GLN A 236 23.96 20.70 -18.89
C GLN A 236 23.76 20.69 -17.36
N TRP A 237 23.41 19.53 -16.79
CA TRP A 237 23.26 19.38 -15.33
C TRP A 237 24.55 19.76 -14.60
N GLN A 238 25.71 19.26 -15.03
CA GLN A 238 27.01 19.59 -14.43
C GLN A 238 27.31 21.09 -14.47
N GLN A 239 27.06 21.75 -15.61
CA GLN A 239 27.24 23.19 -15.76
C GLN A 239 26.37 23.98 -14.77
N THR A 240 25.11 23.57 -14.59
CA THR A 240 24.20 24.22 -13.64
C THR A 240 24.65 24.02 -12.19
N VAL A 241 25.11 22.81 -11.81
CA VAL A 241 25.71 22.57 -10.48
C VAL A 241 26.90 23.48 -10.25
N SER A 242 27.84 23.55 -11.20
CA SER A 242 29.01 24.43 -11.09
C SER A 242 28.63 25.91 -10.97
N ALA A 243 27.63 26.37 -11.72
CA ALA A 243 27.13 27.74 -11.64
C ALA A 243 26.50 28.04 -10.27
N ALA A 244 25.67 27.13 -9.73
CA ALA A 244 25.10 27.27 -8.39
C ALA A 244 26.19 27.41 -7.32
N ARG A 245 27.23 26.58 -7.40
CA ARG A 245 28.39 26.65 -6.49
C ARG A 245 29.14 27.98 -6.60
N MET A 246 29.40 28.47 -7.81
CA MET A 246 30.07 29.75 -8.02
C MET A 246 29.28 30.91 -7.42
N LEU A 247 27.95 30.94 -7.59
CA LEU A 247 27.11 31.97 -7.00
C LEU A 247 27.14 31.93 -5.46
N ASN A 248 27.13 30.73 -4.87
CA ASN A 248 27.24 30.57 -3.41
C ASN A 248 28.59 31.09 -2.89
N MET A 249 29.71 30.75 -3.55
CA MET A 249 31.05 31.25 -3.19
C MET A 249 31.17 32.77 -3.31
N GLN A 250 30.39 33.40 -4.20
CA GLN A 250 30.32 34.84 -4.37
C GLN A 250 29.37 35.53 -3.37
N GLY A 251 28.73 34.76 -2.47
CA GLY A 251 27.74 35.27 -1.51
C GLY A 251 26.37 35.56 -2.12
N ASN A 252 26.12 35.20 -3.39
CA ASN A 252 24.83 35.30 -4.03
C ASN A 252 23.96 34.07 -3.73
N ASN A 253 23.52 33.96 -2.47
CA ASN A 253 22.80 32.78 -1.98
C ASN A 253 21.42 32.60 -2.65
N ILE A 254 20.77 33.68 -3.06
CA ILE A 254 19.47 33.64 -3.77
C ILE A 254 19.66 33.02 -5.15
N GLY A 255 20.64 33.50 -5.92
CA GLY A 255 20.93 32.95 -7.24
C GLY A 255 21.42 31.50 -7.15
N ALA A 256 22.24 31.19 -6.15
CA ALA A 256 22.68 29.83 -5.87
C ALA A 256 21.50 28.89 -5.56
N GLU A 257 20.53 29.34 -4.75
CA GLU A 257 19.34 28.55 -4.44
C GLU A 257 18.52 28.26 -5.69
N GLN A 258 18.26 29.28 -6.52
CA GLN A 258 17.45 29.11 -7.73
C GLN A 258 18.04 28.04 -8.66
N LEU A 259 19.35 28.07 -8.88
CA LEU A 259 20.04 27.06 -9.68
C LEU A 259 20.10 25.70 -8.98
N CYS A 260 20.24 25.68 -7.65
CA CYS A 260 20.21 24.46 -6.85
C CYS A 260 18.85 23.75 -6.99
N ASP A 261 17.75 24.46 -6.75
CA ASP A 261 16.41 23.88 -6.86
C ASP A 261 16.13 23.40 -8.28
N GLN A 262 16.56 24.15 -9.30
CA GLN A 262 16.45 23.75 -10.70
C GLN A 262 17.19 22.43 -10.99
N VAL A 263 18.44 22.30 -10.53
CA VAL A 263 19.28 21.15 -10.86
C VAL A 263 18.89 19.88 -10.09
N LEU A 264 18.42 20.03 -8.85
CA LEU A 264 17.86 18.93 -8.07
C LEU A 264 16.55 18.43 -8.69
N HIS A 265 15.64 19.35 -9.03
CA HIS A 265 14.38 19.02 -9.69
C HIS A 265 14.59 18.33 -11.04
N PHE A 266 15.53 18.83 -11.85
CA PHE A 266 15.85 18.26 -13.15
C PHE A 266 16.33 16.81 -13.06
N ALA A 267 17.20 16.49 -12.10
CA ALA A 267 17.68 15.12 -11.86
C ALA A 267 16.58 14.20 -11.30
N ASP A 268 15.76 14.69 -10.35
CA ASP A 268 14.66 13.93 -9.78
C ASP A 268 13.60 13.55 -10.82
N ALA A 269 13.14 14.52 -11.60
CA ALA A 269 12.11 14.31 -12.62
C ALA A 269 12.61 13.37 -13.73
N ASN A 270 13.86 13.54 -14.19
CA ASN A 270 14.44 12.61 -15.17
C ASN A 270 14.67 11.20 -14.59
N THR A 271 15.00 11.08 -13.31
CA THR A 271 15.09 9.77 -12.63
C THR A 271 13.75 9.06 -12.67
N ILE A 272 12.67 9.74 -12.30
CA ILE A 272 11.31 9.17 -12.33
C ILE A 272 10.93 8.75 -13.75
N LYS A 273 11.13 9.61 -14.75
CA LYS A 273 10.87 9.31 -16.17
C LYS A 273 11.60 8.04 -16.63
N ASN A 274 12.88 7.91 -16.29
CA ASN A 274 13.69 6.78 -16.73
C ASN A 274 13.37 5.48 -15.98
N ILE A 275 12.91 5.54 -14.72
CA ILE A 275 12.39 4.36 -14.03
C ILE A 275 11.07 3.90 -14.67
N TYR A 276 10.20 4.82 -15.11
CA TYR A 276 9.02 4.44 -15.91
C TYR A 276 9.42 3.82 -17.25
N ALA A 277 10.38 4.41 -17.96
CA ALA A 277 10.88 3.84 -19.22
C ALA A 277 11.46 2.43 -19.02
N TYR A 278 12.18 2.19 -17.92
CA TYR A 278 12.66 0.85 -17.56
C TYR A 278 11.49 -0.11 -17.30
N ALA A 279 10.46 0.32 -16.57
CA ALA A 279 9.26 -0.49 -16.36
C ALA A 279 8.55 -0.84 -17.68
N ASP A 280 8.41 0.13 -18.60
CA ASP A 280 7.84 -0.07 -19.94
C ASP A 280 8.65 -1.07 -20.76
N LEU A 281 9.99 -0.98 -20.69
CA LEU A 281 10.88 -1.91 -21.37
C LEU A 281 10.74 -3.34 -20.82
N LEU A 282 10.72 -3.50 -19.49
CA LEU A 282 10.48 -4.79 -18.85
C LEU A 282 9.11 -5.37 -19.23
N GLU A 283 8.07 -4.53 -19.29
CA GLU A 283 6.73 -4.95 -19.69
C GLU A 283 6.71 -5.44 -21.14
N SER A 284 7.41 -4.76 -22.05
CA SER A 284 7.55 -5.19 -23.45
C SER A 284 8.25 -6.54 -23.60
N GLN A 285 9.08 -6.92 -22.61
CA GLN A 285 9.78 -8.20 -22.53
C GLN A 285 8.99 -9.27 -21.76
N GLN A 286 7.77 -8.97 -21.33
CA GLN A 286 6.95 -9.84 -20.48
C GLN A 286 7.63 -10.20 -19.15
N ASP A 287 8.46 -9.30 -18.62
CA ASP A 287 9.09 -9.46 -17.31
C ASP A 287 8.14 -8.93 -16.21
N ASP A 288 7.74 -9.83 -15.30
CA ASP A 288 6.85 -9.52 -14.17
C ASP A 288 7.41 -8.45 -13.22
N ARG A 289 8.73 -8.19 -13.25
CA ARG A 289 9.35 -7.10 -12.48
C ARG A 289 8.92 -5.71 -12.93
N SER A 290 8.41 -5.56 -14.16
CA SER A 290 7.88 -4.29 -14.71
C SER A 290 6.94 -3.58 -13.72
N LEU A 291 6.03 -4.34 -13.12
CA LEU A 291 5.07 -3.82 -12.15
C LEU A 291 5.71 -3.35 -10.84
N LEU A 292 6.72 -4.07 -10.33
CA LEU A 292 7.49 -3.66 -9.15
C LEU A 292 8.24 -2.36 -9.44
N VAL A 293 8.94 -2.28 -10.58
CA VAL A 293 9.68 -1.09 -10.99
C VAL A 293 8.73 0.11 -11.15
N ARG A 294 7.56 -0.09 -11.75
CA ARG A 294 6.56 0.98 -11.87
C ARG A 294 6.00 1.43 -10.53
N GLY A 295 5.74 0.49 -9.62
CA GLY A 295 5.33 0.82 -8.25
C GLY A 295 6.38 1.65 -7.50
N ARG A 296 7.67 1.37 -7.71
CA ARG A 296 8.77 2.19 -7.19
C ARG A 296 8.81 3.58 -7.82
N ALA A 297 8.62 3.71 -9.13
CA ALA A 297 8.49 5.00 -9.82
C ALA A 297 7.36 5.85 -9.23
N ASN A 298 6.15 5.26 -9.09
CA ASN A 298 4.99 5.93 -8.48
C ASN A 298 5.33 6.43 -7.07
N LYS A 299 5.94 5.59 -6.23
CA LYS A 299 6.30 5.94 -4.86
C LYS A 299 7.32 7.08 -4.79
N LEU A 300 8.33 7.06 -5.66
CA LEU A 300 9.31 8.15 -5.77
C LEU A 300 8.62 9.46 -6.19
N MET A 301 7.75 9.38 -7.19
CA MET A 301 7.00 10.52 -7.70
C MET A 301 6.09 11.17 -6.65
N GLU A 302 5.28 10.37 -5.96
CA GLU A 302 4.42 10.87 -4.88
C GLU A 302 5.24 11.54 -3.76
N LEU A 303 6.39 10.96 -3.42
CA LEU A 303 7.28 11.53 -2.41
C LEU A 303 7.84 12.89 -2.87
N ARG A 304 8.22 13.01 -4.15
CA ARG A 304 8.72 14.27 -4.71
C ARG A 304 7.66 15.36 -4.83
N ILE A 305 6.45 15.02 -5.24
CA ILE A 305 5.33 15.96 -5.23
C ILE A 305 5.05 16.45 -3.80
N LYS A 306 5.09 15.55 -2.81
CA LYS A 306 4.91 15.95 -1.40
C LYS A 306 6.03 16.86 -0.92
N GLN A 307 7.28 16.56 -1.26
CA GLN A 307 8.43 17.39 -0.88
C GLN A 307 8.37 18.79 -1.50
N ALA A 308 8.02 18.89 -2.79
CA ALA A 308 7.88 20.18 -3.48
C ALA A 308 6.80 21.08 -2.86
N ASN A 309 5.75 20.48 -2.29
CA ASN A 309 4.64 21.21 -1.67
C ASN A 309 4.78 21.39 -0.14
N ALA A 310 5.80 20.81 0.48
CA ALA A 310 5.94 20.81 1.93
C ALA A 310 6.58 22.12 2.43
N THR A 311 6.00 22.69 3.49
CA THR A 311 6.59 23.83 4.23
C THR A 311 7.53 23.39 5.35
N GLN A 312 7.61 22.08 5.62
CA GLN A 312 8.44 21.48 6.65
C GLN A 312 9.22 20.31 6.08
N SER A 313 10.39 20.04 6.67
CA SER A 313 11.26 18.92 6.31
C SER A 313 10.51 17.58 6.35
N GLN A 314 10.53 16.85 5.24
CA GLN A 314 9.90 15.53 5.09
C GLN A 314 10.96 14.44 5.00
N THR A 315 10.59 13.21 5.39
CA THR A 315 11.44 12.03 5.18
C THR A 315 11.69 11.78 3.69
N THR A 316 12.91 11.39 3.35
CA THR A 316 13.33 10.93 2.02
C THR A 316 13.27 9.40 1.87
N TRP A 317 12.77 8.68 2.89
CA TRP A 317 12.83 7.22 2.90
C TRP A 317 11.91 6.59 1.85
N LEU A 318 12.52 5.93 0.87
CA LEU A 318 11.83 5.24 -0.22
C LEU A 318 11.69 3.73 0.03
N GLY A 319 12.50 3.13 0.90
CA GLY A 319 12.57 1.68 1.08
C GLY A 319 13.17 0.93 -0.12
N PHE A 320 13.79 1.65 -1.06
CA PHE A 320 14.59 1.16 -2.18
C PHE A 320 15.56 2.27 -2.62
N VAL A 321 16.57 1.93 -3.41
CA VAL A 321 17.59 2.88 -3.90
C VAL A 321 17.38 3.12 -5.40
N PRO A 322 16.96 4.32 -5.83
CA PRO A 322 16.74 4.61 -7.26
C PRO A 322 17.97 4.43 -8.15
N GLU A 323 19.17 4.70 -7.63
CA GLU A 323 20.44 4.48 -8.33
C GLU A 323 20.63 3.02 -8.74
N GLU A 324 20.29 2.05 -7.87
CA GLU A 324 20.36 0.62 -8.19
C GLU A 324 19.43 0.25 -9.35
N ILE A 325 18.23 0.86 -9.39
CA ILE A 325 17.25 0.62 -10.47
C ILE A 325 17.76 1.20 -11.80
N LEU A 326 18.41 2.37 -11.76
CA LEU A 326 19.03 2.97 -12.94
C LEU A 326 20.23 2.13 -13.42
N GLU A 327 21.01 1.53 -12.52
CA GLU A 327 22.10 0.62 -12.90
C GLU A 327 21.58 -0.67 -13.55
N GLU A 328 20.48 -1.25 -13.02
CA GLU A 328 19.79 -2.36 -13.67
C GLU A 328 19.31 -1.99 -15.07
N TYR A 329 18.72 -0.80 -15.23
CA TYR A 329 18.27 -0.30 -16.52
C TYR A 329 19.44 -0.10 -17.50
N ALA A 330 20.53 0.52 -17.06
CA ALA A 330 21.74 0.70 -17.87
C ALA A 330 22.31 -0.64 -18.32
N THR A 331 22.37 -1.63 -17.42
CA THR A 331 22.81 -3.00 -17.74
C THR A 331 21.92 -3.63 -18.81
N LEU A 332 20.59 -3.48 -18.69
CA LEU A 332 19.66 -3.99 -19.70
C LEU A 332 19.86 -3.31 -21.06
N LEU A 333 20.07 -1.98 -21.10
CA LEU A 333 20.37 -1.23 -22.32
C LEU A 333 21.67 -1.71 -22.98
N GLU A 334 22.71 -2.04 -22.20
CA GLU A 334 23.95 -2.60 -22.74
C GLU A 334 23.75 -3.95 -23.41
N THR A 335 22.91 -4.83 -22.83
CA THR A 335 22.57 -6.10 -23.48
C THR A 335 21.84 -5.91 -24.82
N GLN A 336 21.20 -4.76 -25.00
CA GLN A 336 20.55 -4.34 -26.26
C GLN A 336 21.45 -3.51 -27.17
N GLN A 337 22.76 -3.44 -26.88
CA GLN A 337 23.75 -2.68 -27.65
C GLN A 337 23.53 -1.15 -27.63
N GLN A 338 22.80 -0.63 -26.64
CA GLN A 338 22.54 0.80 -26.44
C GLN A 338 23.52 1.40 -25.42
N SER A 339 24.82 1.29 -25.70
CA SER A 339 25.88 1.67 -24.74
C SER A 339 25.94 3.17 -24.43
N ALA A 340 25.55 4.03 -25.37
CA ALA A 340 25.54 5.48 -25.15
C ALA A 340 24.42 5.87 -24.17
N GLU A 341 23.23 5.31 -24.37
CA GLU A 341 22.07 5.47 -23.49
C GLU A 341 22.37 4.89 -22.11
N ALA A 342 22.95 3.69 -22.02
CA ALA A 342 23.35 3.08 -20.75
C ALA A 342 24.30 3.98 -19.95
N LYS A 343 25.31 4.56 -20.60
CA LYS A 343 26.23 5.53 -19.95
C LYS A 343 25.48 6.78 -19.46
N SER A 344 24.52 7.27 -20.24
CA SER A 344 23.67 8.40 -19.87
C SER A 344 22.82 8.10 -18.62
N ILE A 345 22.25 6.89 -18.54
CA ILE A 345 21.47 6.41 -17.38
C ILE A 345 22.33 6.27 -16.13
N ARG A 346 23.57 5.77 -16.24
CA ARG A 346 24.49 5.72 -15.08
C ARG A 346 24.84 7.12 -14.57
N ALA A 347 25.08 8.06 -15.48
CA ALA A 347 25.33 9.46 -15.12
C ALA A 347 24.11 10.09 -14.41
N LEU A 348 22.89 9.72 -14.80
CA LEU A 348 21.67 10.10 -14.09
C LEU A 348 21.61 9.49 -12.69
N GLY A 349 22.03 8.24 -12.52
CA GLY A 349 22.17 7.59 -11.21
C GLY A 349 23.11 8.36 -10.27
N GLU A 350 24.28 8.76 -10.77
CA GLU A 350 25.23 9.59 -10.03
C GLU A 350 24.64 10.96 -9.66
N ALA A 351 23.94 11.61 -10.60
CA ALA A 351 23.30 12.89 -10.36
C ALA A 351 22.17 12.79 -9.32
N TYR A 352 21.38 11.72 -9.35
CA TYR A 352 20.34 11.48 -8.35
C TYR A 352 20.94 11.17 -6.97
N ARG A 353 22.04 10.41 -6.90
CA ARG A 353 22.78 10.20 -5.66
C ARG A 353 23.22 11.55 -5.08
N TYR A 354 23.83 12.40 -5.89
CA TYR A 354 24.19 13.77 -5.50
C TYR A 354 22.98 14.55 -4.95
N THR A 355 21.81 14.48 -5.60
CA THR A 355 20.57 15.10 -5.09
C THR A 355 20.19 14.59 -3.69
N GLN A 356 20.32 13.28 -3.42
CA GLN A 356 20.08 12.75 -2.08
C GLN A 356 21.05 13.31 -1.03
N GLU A 357 22.32 13.43 -1.38
CA GLU A 357 23.34 13.99 -0.48
C GLU A 357 23.04 15.45 -0.14
N VAL A 358 22.71 16.27 -1.15
CA VAL A 358 22.33 17.67 -0.96
C VAL A 358 21.11 17.76 -0.03
N HIS A 359 20.06 16.97 -0.25
CA HIS A 359 18.90 16.95 0.64
C HIS A 359 19.27 16.56 2.08
N ALA A 360 20.12 15.55 2.26
CA ALA A 360 20.55 15.10 3.58
C ALA A 360 21.35 16.19 4.33
N ILE A 361 22.28 16.86 3.64
CA ILE A 361 23.07 17.96 4.20
C ILE A 361 22.18 19.14 4.57
N ARG A 362 21.28 19.57 3.65
CA ARG A 362 20.35 20.68 3.90
C ARG A 362 19.46 20.37 5.11
N LEU A 363 18.93 19.16 5.20
CA LEU A 363 18.13 18.69 6.34
C LEU A 363 18.91 18.76 7.65
N ARG A 364 20.17 18.31 7.66
CA ARG A 364 21.03 18.36 8.85
C ARG A 364 21.24 19.79 9.32
N ILE A 365 21.58 20.72 8.43
CA ILE A 365 21.81 22.14 8.76
C ILE A 365 20.55 22.77 9.32
N ILE A 366 19.40 22.56 8.67
CA ILE A 366 18.11 23.08 9.14
C ILE A 366 17.78 22.52 10.54
N SER A 367 18.02 21.23 10.77
CA SER A 367 17.77 20.60 12.09
C SER A 367 18.62 21.16 13.23
N GLN A 368 19.78 21.75 12.90
CA GLN A 368 20.68 22.40 13.84
C GLN A 368 20.40 23.91 13.99
N GLY A 369 19.33 24.43 13.36
CA GLY A 369 18.96 25.84 13.37
C GLY A 369 19.78 26.71 12.39
N GLY A 370 20.54 26.09 11.49
CA GLY A 370 21.30 26.77 10.46
C GLY A 370 20.46 27.15 9.23
N ASN A 371 21.08 27.93 8.33
CA ASN A 371 20.50 28.30 7.05
C ASN A 371 21.15 27.50 5.92
N ALA A 372 20.37 26.67 5.22
CA ALA A 372 20.83 25.83 4.11
C ALA A 372 20.54 26.43 2.72
N TRP A 373 20.25 27.73 2.65
CA TRP A 373 19.88 28.42 1.42
C TRP A 373 21.10 28.61 0.51
N GLY A 374 20.98 28.23 -0.76
CA GLY A 374 22.07 28.26 -1.73
C GLY A 374 23.05 27.08 -1.64
N MET A 375 22.81 26.12 -0.74
CA MET A 375 23.69 24.98 -0.56
C MET A 375 23.41 23.87 -1.58
N CYS A 376 24.18 23.91 -2.68
CA CYS A 376 24.25 22.86 -3.71
C CYS A 376 25.59 22.11 -3.58
N ILE A 377 25.74 21.37 -2.48
CA ILE A 377 26.96 20.59 -2.19
C ILE A 377 26.60 19.19 -1.73
N GLY A 378 27.28 18.19 -2.31
CA GLY A 378 27.20 16.79 -1.88
C GLY A 378 28.21 16.49 -0.78
N PHE A 379 28.27 15.24 -0.32
CA PHE A 379 29.16 14.84 0.79
C PHE A 379 30.65 14.98 0.45
N GLN A 380 31.02 14.81 -0.82
CA GLN A 380 32.41 14.97 -1.26
C GLN A 380 32.94 16.40 -1.08
N ASP A 381 32.06 17.41 -1.12
CA ASP A 381 32.42 18.82 -0.95
C ASP A 381 32.20 19.32 0.49
N TYR A 382 31.31 18.69 1.25
CA TYR A 382 30.98 19.10 2.63
C TYR A 382 32.15 18.91 3.60
N ASN A 383 32.94 17.85 3.42
CA ASN A 383 34.13 17.59 4.25
C ASN A 383 35.30 18.57 3.99
N LEU A 384 35.16 19.50 3.05
CA LEU A 384 36.13 20.56 2.77
C LEU A 384 35.75 21.90 3.43
N LEU A 385 34.60 21.95 4.13
CA LEU A 385 34.08 23.13 4.81
C LEU A 385 34.16 23.05 6.35
N ASP A 386 34.44 21.85 6.89
CA ASP A 386 34.94 21.63 8.26
C ASP A 386 36.48 21.74 8.26
#